data_AF-A0A0Z8LE68-F1
#
_entry.id   AF-A0A0Z8LE68-F1
#
_cell.length_a   1.000
_cell.length_b   1.000
_cell.length_c   1.000
_cell.angle_alpha   90.00
_cell.angle_beta   90.00
_cell.angle_gamma   90.00
#
_symmetry.space_group_name_H-M   'P 1'
#
loop_
_entity.id
_entity.type
_entity.pdbx_description
1 polymer ?
#
loop_
_entity_poly.entity_id
_entity_poly.type
_entity_poly.pdbx_seq_one_letter_code
_entity_poly.pdbx_strand_id
1 'polypeptide(L)'
;MGKAEIRANISYYRGQRNKLRGKIAKLRNARIRLYQTSTKVKYVLNSHEAIKSQYHLAGTPYLEMTDREKEEIKSVERYFKTQKEFFLEEIDRKISQYETSIASYDRSIYMLQEALAMADD
;
A
#
# COMPACT_ATOMS: atom_id res chain seq x y z
N MET A 1 -32.23 -26.50 -5.77
CA MET A 1 -31.87 -25.46 -6.77
C MET A 1 -31.91 -26.10 -8.15
N GLY A 2 -32.52 -25.45 -9.13
CA GLY A 2 -32.46 -25.92 -10.52
C GLY A 2 -31.11 -25.64 -11.17
N LYS A 3 -30.77 -26.36 -12.26
CA LYS A 3 -29.51 -26.15 -13.02
C LYS A 3 -29.26 -24.69 -13.39
N ALA A 4 -30.31 -23.97 -13.79
CA ALA A 4 -30.21 -22.55 -14.15
C ALA A 4 -29.76 -21.67 -12.97
N GLU A 5 -30.29 -21.93 -11.78
CA GLU A 5 -29.97 -21.20 -10.55
C GLU A 5 -28.53 -21.47 -10.10
N ILE A 6 -28.08 -22.73 -10.19
CA ILE A 6 -26.69 -23.10 -9.88
C ILE A 6 -25.71 -22.39 -10.84
N ARG A 7 -26.02 -22.35 -12.14
CA ARG A 7 -25.21 -21.63 -13.14
C ARG A 7 -25.16 -20.13 -12.86
N ALA A 8 -26.28 -19.52 -12.46
CA ALA A 8 -26.32 -18.11 -12.08
C ALA A 8 -25.41 -17.82 -10.87
N ASN A 9 -25.45 -18.66 -9.83
CA ASN A 9 -24.59 -18.51 -8.66
C ASN A 9 -23.10 -18.69 -8.99
N ILE A 10 -22.74 -19.66 -9.85
CA ILE A 10 -21.36 -19.81 -10.33
C ILE A 10 -20.89 -18.52 -11.03
N SER A 11 -21.72 -17.96 -11.92
CA SER A 11 -21.41 -16.71 -12.62
C SER A 11 -21.21 -15.55 -11.64
N TYR A 12 -22.09 -15.43 -10.64
CA TYR A 12 -21.99 -14.43 -9.59
C TYR A 12 -20.65 -14.51 -8.84
N TYR A 13 -20.29 -15.67 -8.30
CA TYR A 13 -19.04 -15.85 -7.56
C TYR A 13 -17.80 -15.62 -8.43
N ARG A 14 -17.83 -16.05 -9.71
CA ARG A 14 -16.76 -15.72 -10.67
C ARG A 14 -16.63 -14.20 -10.88
N GLY A 15 -17.75 -13.50 -10.98
CA GLY A 15 -17.78 -12.04 -11.06
C GLY A 15 -17.16 -11.37 -9.84
N GLN A 16 -17.53 -11.79 -8.62
CA GLN A 16 -16.96 -11.26 -7.38
C GLN A 16 -15.46 -11.55 -7.27
N ARG A 17 -15.03 -12.78 -7.60
CA ARG A 17 -13.62 -13.16 -7.66
C ARG A 17 -12.82 -12.26 -8.60
N ASN A 18 -13.33 -12.01 -9.81
CA ASN A 18 -12.65 -11.16 -10.78
C ASN A 18 -12.55 -9.71 -10.32
N LYS A 19 -13.59 -9.17 -9.67
CA LYS A 19 -13.55 -7.84 -9.03
C LYS A 19 -12.44 -7.75 -7.98
N LEU A 20 -12.32 -8.76 -7.11
CA LEU A 20 -11.26 -8.80 -6.09
C LEU A 20 -9.86 -8.91 -6.70
N ARG A 21 -9.67 -9.74 -7.74
CA ARG A 21 -8.40 -9.80 -8.48
C ARG A 21 -8.01 -8.45 -9.07
N GLY A 22 -8.97 -7.71 -9.63
CA GLY A 22 -8.74 -6.34 -10.11
C GLY A 22 -8.32 -5.37 -9.00
N LYS A 23 -8.93 -5.47 -7.81
CA LYS A 23 -8.52 -4.67 -6.63
C LYS A 23 -7.11 -5.02 -6.16
N ILE A 24 -6.76 -6.31 -6.09
CA ILE A 24 -5.41 -6.77 -5.74
C ILE A 24 -4.37 -6.23 -6.72
N ALA A 25 -4.64 -6.26 -8.03
CA ALA A 25 -3.71 -5.72 -9.03
C ALA A 25 -3.44 -4.21 -8.80
N LYS A 26 -4.48 -3.42 -8.52
CA LYS A 26 -4.34 -1.99 -8.19
C LYS A 26 -3.52 -1.78 -6.92
N LEU A 27 -3.74 -2.58 -5.87
CA LEU A 27 -2.99 -2.52 -4.62
C LEU A 27 -1.52 -2.88 -4.80
N ARG A 28 -1.21 -3.95 -5.55
CA ARG A 28 0.17 -4.35 -5.86
C ARG A 28 0.92 -3.24 -6.60
N ASN A 29 0.27 -2.59 -7.57
CA ASN A 29 0.85 -1.45 -8.27
C ASN A 29 1.08 -0.25 -7.34
N ALA A 30 0.13 0.05 -6.44
CA ALA A 30 0.28 1.10 -5.44
C ALA A 30 1.44 0.82 -4.48
N ARG A 31 1.58 -0.44 -4.03
CA ARG A 31 2.69 -0.90 -3.19
C ARG A 31 4.04 -0.67 -3.83
N ILE A 32 4.19 -1.05 -5.11
CA ILE A 32 5.45 -0.85 -5.86
C ILE A 32 5.82 0.64 -5.93
N ARG A 33 4.86 1.50 -6.28
CA ARG A 33 5.08 2.95 -6.33
C ARG A 33 5.47 3.53 -4.97
N LEU A 34 4.76 3.12 -3.91
CA LEU A 34 5.06 3.57 -2.55
C LEU A 34 6.45 3.11 -2.11
N TYR A 35 6.81 1.84 -2.37
CA TYR A 35 8.12 1.29 -2.07
C TYR A 35 9.26 2.05 -2.76
N GLN A 36 9.06 2.47 -4.01
CA GLN A 36 10.05 3.25 -4.77
C GLN A 36 10.12 4.74 -4.37
N THR A 37 9.12 5.26 -3.66
CA THR A 37 9.07 6.68 -3.28
C THR A 37 10.14 6.99 -2.21
N SER A 38 10.97 8.00 -2.47
CA SER A 38 11.97 8.48 -1.50
C SER A 38 11.28 9.23 -0.36
N THR A 39 11.73 8.98 0.86
CA THR A 39 11.32 9.72 2.07
C THR A 39 12.36 10.76 2.50
N LYS A 40 13.42 10.94 1.71
CA LYS A 40 14.47 11.92 2.00
C LYS A 40 13.94 13.34 1.83
N VAL A 41 14.25 14.19 2.80
CA VAL A 41 13.90 15.60 2.79
C VAL A 41 15.18 16.38 2.52
N LYS A 42 15.19 17.14 1.43
CA LYS A 42 16.35 17.97 1.08
C LYS A 42 16.40 19.19 1.99
N TYR A 43 17.44 19.29 2.81
CA TYR A 43 17.78 20.54 3.48
C TYR A 43 18.46 21.49 2.48
N VAL A 44 17.97 22.72 2.37
CA VAL A 44 18.48 23.70 1.38
C VAL A 44 19.70 24.47 1.92
N LEU A 45 19.80 24.63 3.25
CA LEU A 45 20.91 25.32 3.91
C LEU A 45 21.99 24.30 4.30
N ASN A 46 22.68 23.77 3.29
CA ASN A 46 23.51 22.56 3.37
C ASN A 46 24.54 22.48 4.53
N SER A 47 24.97 23.59 5.12
CA SER A 47 25.79 23.61 6.35
C SER A 47 25.89 25.01 6.98
N HIS A 48 26.39 25.08 8.22
CA HIS A 48 26.75 26.34 8.87
C HIS A 48 27.79 27.11 8.05
N GLU A 49 28.77 26.42 7.43
CA GLU A 49 29.72 27.01 6.50
C GLU A 49 29.05 27.60 5.26
N ALA A 50 28.02 26.94 4.72
CA ALA A 50 27.24 27.48 3.59
C ALA A 50 26.45 28.73 4.01
N ILE A 51 25.88 28.73 5.22
CA ILE A 51 25.17 29.89 5.79
C ILE A 51 26.14 31.07 6.00
N LYS A 52 27.31 30.80 6.59
CA LYS A 52 28.38 31.77 6.81
C LYS A 52 28.90 32.36 5.50
N SER A 53 29.11 31.50 4.49
CA SER A 53 29.67 31.90 3.20
C SER A 53 28.66 32.67 2.34
N GLN A 54 27.41 32.20 2.28
CA GLN A 54 26.41 32.66 1.31
C GLN A 54 25.48 33.74 1.86
N TYR A 55 25.24 33.77 3.17
CA TYR A 55 24.34 34.73 3.82
C TYR A 55 25.07 35.63 4.83
N HIS A 56 26.37 35.43 5.04
CA HIS A 56 27.19 36.18 6.00
C HIS A 56 26.69 36.12 7.45
N LEU A 57 25.93 35.07 7.80
CA LEU A 57 25.41 34.83 9.15
C LEU A 57 26.30 33.82 9.86
N ALA A 58 26.91 34.19 10.99
CA ALA A 58 27.81 33.34 11.76
C ALA A 58 27.72 33.60 13.27
N GLY A 59 28.12 32.61 14.07
CA GLY A 59 28.11 32.69 15.54
C GLY A 59 27.29 31.57 16.18
N THR A 60 27.44 31.39 17.49
CA THR A 60 26.81 30.32 18.30
C THR A 60 25.30 30.23 18.10
N PRO A 61 24.52 31.33 18.06
CA PRO A 61 23.08 31.27 17.82
C PRO A 61 22.72 30.65 16.46
N TYR A 62 23.50 30.97 15.40
CA TYR A 62 23.25 30.43 14.07
C TYR A 62 23.65 28.96 13.94
N LEU A 63 24.68 28.52 14.67
CA LEU A 63 25.04 27.11 14.76
C LEU A 63 23.92 26.29 15.41
N GLU A 64 23.41 26.75 16.56
CA GLU A 64 22.30 26.10 17.27
C GLU A 64 21.02 26.04 16.43
N MET A 65 20.69 27.12 15.69
CA MET A 65 19.56 27.14 14.77
C MET A 65 19.74 26.12 13.63
N THR A 66 20.93 26.07 13.02
CA THR A 66 21.24 25.12 11.94
C THR A 66 21.12 23.67 12.41
N ASP A 67 21.61 23.37 13.61
CA ASP A 67 21.57 22.01 14.16
C ASP A 67 20.14 21.60 14.56
N ARG A 68 19.34 22.54 15.08
CA ARG A 68 17.91 22.31 15.34
C ARG A 68 17.16 22.01 14.05
N GLU A 69 17.35 22.81 13.00
CA GLU A 69 16.71 22.59 11.69
C GLU A 69 17.10 21.22 11.08
N LYS A 70 18.36 20.82 11.19
CA LYS A 70 18.79 19.47 10.76
C LYS A 70 18.10 18.36 11.55
N GLU A 71 17.93 18.53 12.86
CA GLU A 71 17.28 17.51 13.68
C GLU A 71 15.77 17.43 13.40
N GLU A 72 15.12 18.58 13.14
CA GLU A 72 13.74 18.62 12.64
C GLU A 72 13.61 17.86 11.31
N ILE A 73 14.54 18.06 10.37
CA ILE A 73 14.54 17.35 9.09
C ILE A 73 14.68 15.84 9.29
N LYS A 74 15.61 15.39 10.14
CA LYS A 74 15.72 13.95 10.47
C LYS A 74 14.46 13.41 11.14
N SER A 75 13.78 14.21 11.95
CA SER A 75 12.51 13.84 12.57
C SER A 75 11.43 13.64 11.51
N VAL A 76 11.32 14.56 10.55
CA VAL A 76 10.39 14.48 9.42
C VAL A 76 10.72 13.27 8.52
N GLU A 77 11.99 13.03 8.21
CA GLU A 77 12.41 11.85 7.43
C GLU A 77 12.05 10.54 8.12
N ARG A 78 12.27 10.46 9.44
CA ARG A 78 11.85 9.31 10.26
C ARG A 78 10.34 9.14 10.20
N TYR A 79 9.57 10.21 10.37
CA TYR A 79 8.13 10.18 10.28
C TYR A 79 7.64 9.66 8.91
N PHE A 80 8.18 10.18 7.81
CA PHE A 80 7.82 9.71 6.46
C PHE A 80 8.19 8.25 6.23
N LYS A 81 9.33 7.80 6.76
CA LYS A 81 9.72 6.38 6.70
C LYS A 81 8.72 5.51 7.45
N THR A 82 8.36 5.86 8.69
CA THR A 82 7.38 5.12 9.49
C THR A 82 6.01 5.09 8.82
N GLN A 83 5.53 6.21 8.28
CA GLN A 83 4.26 6.24 7.55
C GLN A 83 4.30 5.37 6.29
N LYS A 84 5.39 5.40 5.55
CA LYS A 84 5.58 4.54 4.38
C LYS A 84 5.54 3.06 4.76
N GLU A 85 6.24 2.66 5.81
CA GLU A 85 6.23 1.28 6.33
C GLU A 85 4.81 0.86 6.75
N PHE A 86 4.12 1.70 7.53
CA PHE A 86 2.74 1.46 7.94
C PHE A 86 1.80 1.23 6.74
N PHE A 87 1.83 2.11 5.74
CA PHE A 87 0.96 1.95 4.57
C PHE A 87 1.33 0.74 3.70
N LEU A 88 2.60 0.36 3.62
CA LEU A 88 3.01 -0.88 2.95
C LEU A 88 2.39 -2.11 3.65
N GLU A 89 2.43 -2.15 4.98
CA GLU A 89 1.82 -3.23 5.78
C GLU A 89 0.29 -3.26 5.63
N GLU A 90 -0.38 -2.11 5.66
CA GLU A 90 -1.84 -2.03 5.46
C GLU A 90 -2.25 -2.53 4.07
N ILE A 91 -1.47 -2.19 3.03
CA ILE A 91 -1.70 -2.69 1.68
C ILE A 91 -1.56 -4.22 1.65
N ASP A 92 -0.49 -4.76 2.24
CA ASP A 92 -0.24 -6.20 2.28
C ASP A 92 -1.36 -6.94 3.03
N ARG A 93 -1.78 -6.42 4.19
CA ARG A 93 -2.92 -6.97 4.94
C ARG A 93 -4.19 -6.97 4.09
N LYS A 94 -4.46 -5.89 3.36
CA LYS A 94 -5.67 -5.80 2.52
C LYS A 94 -5.64 -6.76 1.34
N ILE A 95 -4.46 -6.98 0.74
CA ILE A 95 -4.26 -8.01 -0.28
C ILE A 95 -4.58 -9.39 0.29
N SER A 96 -4.02 -9.76 1.45
CA SER A 96 -4.28 -11.07 2.08
C SER A 96 -5.76 -11.29 2.42
N GLN A 97 -6.47 -10.26 2.88
CA GLN A 97 -7.93 -10.33 3.09
C GLN A 97 -8.70 -10.64 1.80
N TYR A 98 -8.33 -9.99 0.69
CA TYR A 98 -8.94 -10.27 -0.61
C TYR A 98 -8.58 -11.66 -1.14
N GLU A 99 -7.35 -12.13 -0.93
CA GLU A 99 -6.92 -13.48 -1.30
C GLU A 99 -7.70 -14.57 -0.53
N THR A 100 -7.96 -14.35 0.76
CA THR A 100 -8.80 -15.25 1.57
C THR A 100 -10.25 -15.27 1.07
N SER A 101 -10.80 -14.10 0.71
CA SER A 101 -12.14 -13.99 0.14
C SER A 101 -12.24 -14.69 -1.21
N ILE A 102 -11.21 -14.57 -2.06
CA ILE A 102 -11.10 -15.29 -3.34
C ILE A 102 -11.10 -16.80 -3.10
N ALA A 103 -10.31 -17.29 -2.14
CA ALA A 103 -10.25 -18.72 -1.82
C ALA A 103 -11.59 -19.27 -1.29
N SER A 104 -12.39 -18.44 -0.61
CA SER A 104 -13.76 -18.79 -0.23
C SER A 104 -14.68 -18.87 -1.46
N TYR A 105 -14.61 -17.90 -2.38
CA TYR A 105 -15.40 -17.95 -3.61
C TYR A 105 -15.01 -19.13 -4.52
N ASP A 106 -13.72 -19.45 -4.62
CA ASP A 106 -13.25 -20.60 -5.40
C ASP A 106 -13.79 -21.91 -4.82
N ARG A 107 -13.85 -22.05 -3.49
CA ARG A 107 -14.52 -23.18 -2.83
C ARG A 107 -16.02 -23.23 -3.13
N SER A 108 -16.73 -22.11 -3.04
CA SER A 108 -18.16 -22.06 -3.38
C SER A 108 -18.41 -22.43 -4.85
N ILE A 109 -17.57 -21.96 -5.77
CA ILE A 109 -17.64 -22.32 -7.19
C ILE A 109 -17.45 -23.83 -7.37
N TYR A 110 -16.44 -24.41 -6.73
CA TYR A 110 -16.18 -25.85 -6.80
C TYR A 110 -17.41 -26.67 -6.35
N MET A 111 -17.96 -26.36 -5.17
CA MET A 111 -19.14 -27.07 -4.65
C MET A 111 -20.37 -26.92 -5.56
N LEU A 112 -20.58 -25.74 -6.15
CA LEU A 112 -21.67 -25.52 -7.10
C LEU A 112 -21.45 -26.27 -8.42
N GLN A 113 -20.19 -26.45 -8.86
CA GLN A 113 -19.88 -27.24 -10.05
C GLN A 113 -20.16 -28.73 -9.84
N GLU A 114 -19.81 -29.26 -8.66
CA GLU A 114 -20.17 -30.63 -8.26
C GLU A 114 -21.69 -30.81 -8.22
N ALA A 115 -22.40 -29.88 -7.57
CA ALA A 115 -23.86 -29.92 -7.50
C ALA A 115 -24.52 -29.82 -8.89
N LEU A 116 -23.94 -29.04 -9.82
CA LEU A 116 -24.43 -28.95 -11.20
C LEU A 116 -24.25 -30.27 -11.97
N ALA A 117 -23.16 -30.98 -11.72
CA ALA A 117 -22.85 -32.27 -12.35
C ALA A 117 -23.77 -33.39 -11.85
N MET A 118 -24.20 -33.32 -10.59
CA MET A 118 -25.11 -34.28 -9.96
C MET A 118 -26.60 -33.95 -10.15
N ALA A 119 -26.92 -32.78 -10.72
CA ALA A 119 -28.31 -32.40 -10.97
C ALA A 119 -28.86 -33.16 -12.19
N ASP A 120 -29.96 -33.89 -12.00
CA ASP A 120 -30.79 -34.38 -13.11
C ASP A 120 -31.47 -33.20 -13.83
N ASP A 121 -31.87 -33.41 -15.10
CA ASP A 121 -32.42 -32.36 -15.98
C ASP A 121 -33.66 -31.65 -15.42
#